data_AF-F0J9H8-F1
#
_entry.id   AF-F0J9H8-F1
#
_cell.length_a   1.000
_cell.length_b   1.000
_cell.length_c   1.000
_cell.angle_alpha   90.00
_cell.angle_beta   90.00
_cell.angle_gamma   90.00
#
_symmetry.space_group_name_H-M   'P 1'
#
loop_
_entity.id
_entity.type
_entity.pdbx_description
1 polymer ?
#
loop_
_entity_poly.entity_id
_entity_poly.type
_entity_poly.pdbx_seq_one_letter_code
_entity_poly.pdbx_strand_id
1 'polypeptide(L)'
;EEAVTDKLVAPGDGTKITFTNSKADGKDRNGDAKIEIQGVESQFVGLSKEELMKYANDPFWVRLRMALFVLFWLLWVAMLVGAVAIIVLTPRCAPPPTLAWWQSSPVYNVEVASYADSNDDGTGDFAGLLSKLDYIKELGMRTLLLRSIFPSTARGAVKDYTAVNPALGSVSDVEALLNATKDLDLHVVLEINP
;
A
#
# COMPACT_ATOMS: atom_id res chain seq x y z
N GLU A 1 -64.03 6.58 -31.72
CA GLU A 1 -63.19 7.64 -32.31
C GLU A 1 -62.24 7.01 -33.31
N GLU A 2 -61.97 7.75 -34.37
CA GLU A 2 -61.52 7.30 -35.69
C GLU A 2 -60.09 6.71 -35.76
N ALA A 3 -59.90 6.08 -36.92
CA ALA A 3 -58.68 5.64 -37.57
C ALA A 3 -57.46 6.58 -37.51
N VAL A 4 -56.30 6.00 -37.87
CA VAL A 4 -55.27 6.47 -38.83
C VAL A 4 -53.94 5.78 -38.42
N THR A 5 -53.56 4.63 -39.01
CA THR A 5 -52.74 4.45 -40.23
C THR A 5 -51.36 5.13 -40.10
N ASP A 6 -50.20 4.57 -40.44
CA ASP A 6 -49.84 3.64 -41.50
C ASP A 6 -48.32 3.37 -41.41
N LYS A 7 -47.83 2.42 -42.23
CA LYS A 7 -46.46 2.39 -42.84
C LYS A 7 -45.28 1.99 -41.94
N LEU A 8 -44.39 1.04 -42.23
CA LEU A 8 -44.05 0.18 -43.38
C LEU A 8 -43.40 -1.09 -42.75
N VAL A 9 -43.60 -2.31 -43.25
CA VAL A 9 -42.72 -2.97 -44.24
C VAL A 9 -43.48 -4.20 -44.78
N ALA A 10 -43.37 -4.41 -46.09
CA ALA A 10 -44.08 -5.41 -46.90
C ALA A 10 -43.32 -6.77 -46.95
N PRO A 11 -43.69 -7.77 -47.79
CA PRO A 11 -44.22 -9.05 -47.35
C PRO A 11 -43.28 -10.26 -47.59
N GLY A 12 -43.48 -11.32 -46.80
CA GLY A 12 -42.83 -12.63 -46.96
C GLY A 12 -41.49 -12.68 -46.23
N ASP A 13 -41.20 -13.61 -45.32
CA ASP A 13 -41.70 -14.97 -45.16
C ASP A 13 -41.91 -15.20 -43.65
N GLY A 14 -43.05 -15.77 -43.27
CA GLY A 14 -43.47 -15.85 -41.88
C GLY A 14 -42.55 -16.74 -41.06
N THR A 15 -41.62 -16.15 -40.29
CA THR A 15 -40.91 -16.89 -39.24
C THR A 15 -41.93 -17.25 -38.16
N LYS A 16 -42.41 -18.49 -38.22
CA LYS A 16 -43.44 -19.01 -37.33
C LYS A 16 -42.84 -19.29 -35.96
N ILE A 17 -42.82 -18.29 -35.09
CA ILE A 17 -42.40 -18.46 -33.69
C ILE A 17 -43.42 -19.36 -33.00
N THR A 18 -43.06 -20.62 -32.76
CA THR A 18 -43.94 -21.58 -32.07
C THR A 18 -43.44 -21.76 -30.65
N PHE A 19 -44.24 -21.31 -29.69
CA PHE A 19 -43.97 -21.51 -28.26
C PHE A 19 -44.59 -22.84 -27.84
N THR A 20 -43.78 -23.85 -27.52
CA THR A 20 -44.26 -25.08 -26.89
C THR A 20 -44.00 -25.00 -25.39
N ASN A 21 -45.06 -25.11 -24.59
CA ASN A 21 -44.96 -25.20 -23.14
C ASN A 21 -44.78 -26.68 -22.78
N SER A 22 -43.64 -27.06 -22.20
CA SER A 22 -43.37 -28.45 -21.85
C SER A 22 -44.30 -28.88 -20.71
N LYS A 23 -44.96 -30.03 -20.87
CA LYS A 23 -45.84 -30.60 -19.85
C LYS A 23 -44.97 -31.07 -18.68
N ALA A 24 -45.27 -30.55 -17.50
CA ALA A 24 -44.52 -30.76 -16.26
C ALA A 24 -44.32 -32.25 -15.93
N ASP A 25 -43.07 -32.70 -15.95
CA ASP A 25 -42.57 -33.67 -14.97
C ASP A 25 -41.74 -32.90 -13.95
N GLY A 26 -41.99 -33.17 -12.68
CA GLY A 26 -41.91 -32.19 -11.58
C GLY A 26 -40.51 -31.83 -11.09
N LYS A 27 -39.62 -31.33 -11.95
CA LYS A 27 -38.31 -30.85 -11.49
C LYS A 27 -37.63 -29.86 -12.44
N ASP A 28 -38.22 -28.70 -12.72
CA ASP A 28 -37.47 -27.57 -13.29
C ASP A 28 -38.01 -26.21 -12.78
N ARG A 29 -37.09 -25.28 -12.55
CA ARG A 29 -37.31 -23.97 -11.91
C ARG A 29 -37.72 -22.94 -12.94
N ASN A 30 -38.76 -22.16 -12.63
CA ASN A 30 -39.21 -20.96 -13.34
C ASN A 30 -38.05 -20.17 -14.04
N GLY A 31 -38.02 -20.16 -15.37
CA GLY A 31 -37.25 -19.18 -16.16
C GLY A 31 -36.60 -19.66 -17.46
N ASP A 32 -36.63 -20.94 -17.79
CA ASP A 32 -35.98 -21.54 -18.95
C ASP A 32 -36.91 -21.62 -20.17
N ALA A 33 -37.21 -20.47 -20.76
CA ALA A 33 -37.71 -20.43 -22.13
C ALA A 33 -36.54 -20.74 -23.10
N LYS A 34 -36.49 -21.98 -23.59
CA LYS A 34 -35.54 -22.37 -24.64
C LYS A 34 -36.02 -21.80 -25.98
N ILE A 35 -35.50 -20.64 -26.35
CA ILE A 35 -35.78 -20.00 -27.64
C ILE A 35 -34.83 -20.60 -28.68
N GLU A 36 -35.33 -21.51 -29.51
CA GLU A 36 -34.60 -21.97 -30.69
C GLU A 36 -34.78 -20.97 -31.83
N ILE A 37 -33.82 -20.04 -31.97
CA ILE A 37 -33.74 -19.13 -33.10
C ILE A 37 -33.16 -19.92 -34.28
N GLN A 38 -34.02 -20.51 -35.12
CA GLN A 38 -33.58 -21.00 -36.42
C GLN A 38 -33.24 -19.82 -37.33
N GLY A 39 -31.97 -19.68 -37.71
CA GLY A 39 -31.60 -18.87 -38.89
C GLY A 39 -30.59 -17.74 -38.69
N VAL A 40 -29.78 -17.72 -37.63
CA VAL A 40 -28.51 -16.97 -37.66
C VAL A 40 -27.39 -18.00 -37.57
N GLU A 41 -26.94 -18.50 -38.72
CA GLU A 41 -25.65 -19.20 -38.78
C GLU A 41 -24.60 -18.26 -38.18
N SER A 42 -24.00 -18.64 -37.06
CA SER A 42 -22.74 -18.04 -36.64
C SER A 42 -21.76 -18.30 -37.78
N GLN A 43 -21.46 -17.27 -38.56
CA GLN A 43 -20.50 -17.36 -39.64
C GLN A 43 -19.16 -17.84 -39.03
N PHE A 44 -18.87 -19.12 -39.20
CA PHE A 44 -17.68 -19.75 -38.67
C PHE A 44 -16.50 -19.22 -39.48
N VAL A 45 -15.78 -18.24 -38.94
CA VAL A 45 -14.60 -17.63 -39.57
C VAL A 45 -13.37 -18.55 -39.49
N GLY A 46 -13.53 -19.77 -38.96
CA GLY A 46 -12.49 -20.76 -38.83
C GLY A 46 -12.50 -21.79 -39.95
N LEU A 47 -11.40 -22.52 -40.06
CA LEU A 47 -11.30 -23.75 -40.84
C LEU A 47 -11.50 -24.93 -39.87
N SER A 48 -12.27 -25.96 -40.24
CA SER A 48 -12.39 -27.15 -39.40
C SER A 48 -11.03 -27.83 -39.23
N LYS A 49 -10.80 -28.59 -38.15
CA LYS A 49 -9.51 -29.26 -37.88
C LYS A 49 -9.02 -30.09 -39.08
N GLU A 50 -9.94 -30.76 -39.77
CA GLU A 50 -9.66 -31.62 -40.92
C GLU A 50 -9.20 -30.82 -42.14
N GLU A 51 -9.92 -29.74 -42.45
CA GLU A 51 -9.57 -28.83 -43.55
C GLU A 51 -8.27 -28.06 -43.26
N LEU A 52 -8.00 -27.74 -41.98
CA LEU A 52 -6.76 -27.08 -41.55
C LEU A 52 -5.55 -28.01 -41.66
N MET A 53 -5.67 -29.26 -41.21
CA MET A 53 -4.56 -30.22 -41.25
C MET A 53 -4.12 -30.59 -42.67
N LYS A 54 -4.99 -30.39 -43.67
CA LYS A 54 -4.68 -30.55 -45.09
C LYS A 54 -3.60 -29.58 -45.59
N TYR A 55 -3.62 -28.34 -45.09
CA TYR A 55 -2.66 -27.29 -45.47
C TYR A 55 -1.59 -27.00 -44.41
N ALA A 56 -1.85 -27.35 -43.14
CA ALA A 56 -0.94 -27.10 -42.02
C ALA A 56 0.38 -27.92 -42.07
N ASN A 57 0.38 -29.04 -42.81
CA ASN A 57 1.54 -29.93 -42.94
C ASN A 57 2.42 -29.65 -44.17
N ASP A 58 2.17 -28.55 -44.90
CA ASP A 58 3.03 -28.15 -46.01
C ASP A 58 4.47 -27.93 -45.52
N PRO A 59 5.51 -28.37 -46.26
CA PRO A 59 6.91 -28.24 -45.86
C PRO A 59 7.32 -26.80 -45.55
N PHE A 60 6.69 -25.82 -46.20
CA PHE A 60 6.88 -24.40 -45.91
C PHE A 60 6.37 -24.02 -44.50
N TRP A 61 5.12 -24.36 -44.17
CA TRP A 61 4.49 -24.03 -42.88
C TRP A 61 5.14 -24.77 -41.71
N VAL A 62 5.58 -26.02 -41.93
CA VAL A 62 6.33 -26.80 -40.91
C VAL A 62 7.69 -26.15 -40.63
N ARG A 63 8.44 -25.76 -41.68
CA ARG A 63 9.72 -25.07 -41.52
C ARG A 63 9.56 -23.70 -40.88
N LEU A 64 8.53 -22.94 -41.26
CA LEU A 64 8.22 -21.64 -40.67
C LEU A 64 7.88 -21.76 -39.18
N ARG A 65 7.03 -22.72 -38.80
CA ARG A 65 6.70 -22.97 -37.39
C ARG A 65 7.93 -23.36 -36.58
N MET A 66 8.78 -24.23 -37.11
CA MET A 66 10.03 -24.63 -36.46
C MET A 66 11.00 -23.45 -36.34
N ALA A 67 11.14 -22.62 -37.38
CA ALA A 67 11.99 -21.44 -37.36
C ALA A 67 11.52 -20.42 -36.31
N LEU A 68 10.21 -20.14 -36.25
CA LEU A 68 9.62 -19.24 -35.26
C LEU A 68 9.77 -19.78 -33.83
N PHE A 69 9.60 -21.10 -33.64
CA PHE A 69 9.77 -21.72 -32.34
C PHE A 69 11.23 -21.65 -31.85
N VAL A 70 12.19 -21.93 -32.74
CA VAL A 70 13.62 -21.79 -32.42
C VAL A 70 13.98 -20.34 -32.13
N LEU A 71 13.50 -19.39 -32.94
CA LEU A 71 13.74 -17.96 -32.74
C LEU A 71 13.13 -17.46 -31.42
N PHE A 72 11.94 -17.91 -31.05
CA PHE A 72 11.32 -17.60 -29.76
C PHE A 72 12.21 -18.03 -28.59
N TRP A 73 12.70 -19.27 -28.61
CA TRP A 73 13.59 -19.77 -27.54
C TRP A 73 14.94 -19.06 -27.52
N LEU A 74 15.51 -18.72 -28.68
CA LEU A 74 16.76 -17.95 -28.74
C LEU A 74 16.59 -16.55 -28.15
N LEU A 75 15.51 -15.84 -28.50
CA LEU A 75 15.21 -14.52 -27.93
C LEU A 75 14.93 -14.61 -26.43
N TRP A 76 14.20 -15.63 -25.99
CA TRP A 76 13.92 -15.86 -24.57
C TRP A 76 15.22 -16.10 -23.77
N VAL A 77 16.11 -16.96 -24.28
CA VAL A 77 17.43 -17.20 -23.66
C VAL A 77 18.28 -15.93 -23.68
N ALA A 78 18.31 -15.19 -24.78
CA ALA A 78 19.06 -13.94 -24.88
C ALA A 78 18.55 -12.89 -23.86
N MET A 79 17.23 -12.77 -23.69
CA MET A 79 16.63 -11.91 -22.68
C MET A 79 17.03 -12.35 -21.26
N LEU A 80 16.99 -13.65 -20.97
CA LEU A 80 17.38 -14.21 -19.67
C LEU A 80 18.86 -13.93 -19.37
N VAL A 81 19.75 -14.18 -20.34
CA VAL A 81 21.18 -13.90 -20.23
C VAL A 81 21.42 -12.40 -20.03
N GLY A 82 20.69 -11.54 -20.74
CA GLY A 82 20.74 -10.09 -20.55
C GLY A 82 20.35 -9.65 -19.13
N ALA A 83 19.27 -10.20 -18.57
CA ALA A 83 18.85 -9.91 -17.20
C ALA A 83 19.89 -10.34 -16.17
N VAL A 84 20.45 -11.55 -16.32
CA VAL A 84 21.52 -12.05 -15.44
C VAL A 84 22.79 -11.20 -15.58
N ALA A 85 23.16 -10.82 -16.80
CA ALA A 85 24.31 -9.97 -17.05
C ALA A 85 24.15 -8.60 -16.38
N ILE A 86 22.96 -8.00 -16.43
CA ILE A 86 22.70 -6.74 -15.72
C ILE A 86 22.97 -6.91 -14.22
N ILE A 87 22.42 -7.95 -13.58
CA ILE A 87 22.60 -8.19 -12.14
C ILE A 87 24.08 -8.39 -11.76
N VAL A 88 24.84 -9.11 -12.59
CA VAL A 88 26.25 -9.43 -12.33
C VAL A 88 27.17 -8.24 -12.59
N LEU A 89 26.87 -7.45 -13.63
CA LEU A 89 27.68 -6.30 -14.04
C LEU A 89 27.36 -5.04 -13.24
N THR A 90 26.15 -4.92 -12.68
CA THR A 90 25.82 -3.79 -11.80
C THR A 90 26.67 -3.86 -10.53
N PRO A 91 27.45 -2.82 -10.20
CA PRO A 91 28.22 -2.79 -8.97
C PRO A 91 27.26 -2.82 -7.77
N ARG A 92 27.67 -3.51 -6.69
CA ARG A 92 26.89 -3.52 -5.46
C ARG A 92 26.87 -2.10 -4.89
N CYS A 93 25.68 -1.63 -4.52
CA CYS A 93 25.55 -0.41 -3.74
C CYS A 93 26.33 -0.56 -2.43
N ALA A 94 27.06 0.48 -2.02
CA ALA A 94 27.67 0.50 -0.70
C ALA A 94 26.55 0.40 0.35
N PRO A 95 26.68 -0.47 1.37
CA PRO A 95 25.70 -0.52 2.44
C PRO A 95 25.66 0.84 3.14
N PRO A 96 24.47 1.32 3.55
CA PRO A 96 24.39 2.54 4.33
C PRO A 96 25.22 2.35 5.62
N PRO A 97 25.96 3.37 6.07
CA PRO A 97 26.70 3.28 7.32
C PRO A 97 25.72 3.01 8.47
N THR A 98 26.10 2.12 9.39
CA THR A 98 25.33 1.90 10.62
C THR A 98 25.53 3.11 11.54
N LEU A 99 24.59 4.06 11.48
CA LEU A 99 24.60 5.24 12.34
C LEU A 99 24.14 4.84 13.75
N ALA A 100 24.84 5.33 14.76
CA ALA A 100 24.34 5.26 16.13
C ALA A 100 23.09 6.13 16.29
N TRP A 101 22.26 5.84 17.30
CA TRP A 101 21.01 6.57 17.52
C TRP A 101 21.19 8.10 17.60
N TRP A 102 22.28 8.56 18.22
CA TRP A 102 22.63 9.99 18.34
C TRP A 102 23.15 10.63 17.04
N GLN A 103 23.58 9.82 16.07
CA GLN A 103 24.00 10.29 14.73
C GLN A 103 22.83 10.33 13.74
N SER A 104 21.76 9.58 14.05
CA SER A 104 20.65 9.34 13.13
C SER A 104 19.64 10.49 13.07
N SER A 105 19.61 11.35 14.09
CA SER A 105 18.59 12.40 14.24
C SER A 105 19.14 13.60 15.00
N PRO A 106 18.69 14.83 14.68
CA PRO A 106 19.02 16.01 15.46
C PRO A 106 18.46 15.92 16.90
N VAL A 107 19.12 16.65 17.80
CA VAL A 107 18.74 16.75 19.21
C VAL A 107 17.85 17.97 19.42
N TYR A 108 16.66 17.76 20.00
CA TYR A 108 15.72 18.80 20.36
C TYR A 108 15.95 19.24 21.80
N ASN A 109 16.34 20.50 21.97
CA ASN A 109 16.64 21.05 23.27
C ASN A 109 15.36 21.58 23.92
N VAL A 110 15.01 21.04 25.09
CA VAL A 110 13.77 21.36 25.81
C VAL A 110 14.08 21.87 27.21
N GLU A 111 13.67 23.11 27.45
CA GLU A 111 13.59 23.71 28.78
C GLU A 111 12.17 23.49 29.33
N VAL A 112 12.00 22.48 30.19
CA VAL A 112 10.69 21.99 30.65
C VAL A 112 9.83 23.12 31.22
N ALA A 113 10.44 23.98 32.05
CA ALA A 113 9.79 25.11 32.70
C ALA A 113 9.15 26.14 31.75
N SER A 114 9.56 26.17 30.48
CA SER A 114 9.08 27.14 29.48
C SER A 114 8.32 26.50 28.32
N TYR A 115 8.18 25.17 28.32
CA TYR A 115 7.73 24.46 27.13
C TYR A 115 6.21 24.38 27.04
N ALA A 116 5.57 23.75 28.02
CA ALA A 116 4.13 23.59 28.08
C ALA A 116 3.68 23.44 29.53
N ASP A 117 2.77 24.32 29.95
CA ASP A 117 2.08 24.28 31.25
C ASP A 117 0.83 23.40 31.13
N SER A 118 0.63 22.50 32.11
CA SER A 118 -0.53 21.60 32.17
C SER A 118 -1.52 21.92 33.29
N ASN A 119 -1.12 22.75 34.26
CA ASN A 119 -1.87 23.02 35.48
C ASN A 119 -2.27 24.49 35.66
N ASP A 120 -1.97 25.33 34.66
CA ASP A 120 -2.25 26.77 34.60
C ASP A 120 -1.54 27.59 35.71
N ASP A 121 -0.40 27.11 36.22
CA ASP A 121 0.41 27.83 37.22
C ASP A 121 1.41 28.84 36.60
N GLY A 122 1.51 28.87 35.26
CA GLY A 122 2.38 29.74 34.49
C GLY A 122 3.78 29.17 34.24
N THR A 123 4.07 27.96 34.74
CA THR A 123 5.33 27.23 34.57
C THR A 123 5.07 25.93 33.83
N GLY A 124 5.95 25.60 32.88
CA GLY A 124 5.89 24.32 32.20
C GLY A 124 6.27 23.15 33.09
N ASP A 125 5.62 22.00 32.89
CA ASP A 125 5.80 20.80 33.70
C ASP A 125 5.96 19.54 32.83
N PHE A 126 6.28 18.40 33.47
CA PHE A 126 6.48 17.15 32.75
C PHE A 126 5.19 16.62 32.10
N ALA A 127 4.03 16.88 32.69
CA ALA A 127 2.74 16.48 32.13
C ALA A 127 2.41 17.27 30.85
N GLY A 128 2.73 18.55 30.82
CA GLY A 128 2.64 19.42 29.65
C GLY A 128 3.57 18.95 28.55
N LEU A 129 4.83 18.64 28.88
CA LEU A 129 5.77 18.05 27.93
C LEU A 129 5.29 16.70 27.38
N LEU A 130 4.74 15.84 28.24
CA LEU A 130 4.17 14.54 27.86
C LEU A 130 3.08 14.70 26.79
N SER A 131 2.19 15.70 26.95
CA SER A 131 1.11 16.00 25.99
C SER A 131 1.60 16.46 24.61
N LYS A 132 2.87 16.85 24.49
CA LYS A 132 3.48 17.37 23.26
C LYS A 132 4.48 16.41 22.63
N LEU A 133 4.67 15.21 23.17
CA LEU A 133 5.57 14.21 22.59
C LEU A 133 5.17 13.83 21.16
N ASP A 134 3.86 13.73 20.88
CA ASP A 134 3.37 13.46 19.53
C ASP A 134 3.77 14.57 18.55
N TYR A 135 3.68 15.83 18.98
CA TYR A 135 4.13 16.98 18.18
C TYR A 135 5.65 16.93 17.89
N ILE A 136 6.45 16.59 18.90
CA ILE A 136 7.92 16.44 18.74
C ILE A 136 8.24 15.33 17.72
N LYS A 137 7.49 14.24 17.75
CA LYS A 137 7.62 13.14 16.80
C LYS A 137 7.21 13.54 15.39
N GLU A 138 6.11 14.28 15.24
CA GLU A 138 5.67 14.83 13.96
C GLU A 138 6.71 15.79 13.34
N LEU A 139 7.45 16.52 14.18
CA LEU A 139 8.55 17.38 13.74
C LEU A 139 9.76 16.57 13.19
N GLY A 140 9.78 15.25 13.38
CA GLY A 140 10.85 14.36 12.94
C GLY A 140 12.03 14.29 13.90
N MET A 141 11.88 14.79 15.13
CA MET A 141 12.91 14.72 16.17
C MET A 141 12.85 13.37 16.87
N ARG A 142 14.00 12.70 17.04
CA ARG A 142 14.09 11.45 17.81
C ARG A 142 14.76 11.60 19.16
N THR A 143 15.57 12.65 19.36
CA THR A 143 16.31 12.84 20.62
C THR A 143 15.86 14.12 21.30
N LEU A 144 15.49 14.00 22.58
CA LEU A 144 15.15 15.09 23.49
C LEU A 144 16.31 15.33 24.44
N LEU A 145 16.76 16.58 24.56
CA LEU A 145 17.70 17.02 25.58
C LEU A 145 16.94 17.83 26.62
N LEU A 146 16.81 17.28 27.82
CA LEU A 146 16.15 17.92 28.95
C LEU A 146 17.14 18.79 29.72
N ARG A 147 16.74 20.03 29.95
CA ARG A 147 17.53 21.01 30.72
C ARG A 147 16.83 21.40 32.02
N SER A 148 17.65 21.77 33.00
CA SER A 148 17.21 22.41 34.27
C SER A 148 16.15 21.65 35.07
N ILE A 149 16.13 20.31 34.99
CA ILE A 149 15.12 19.51 35.70
C ILE A 149 15.40 19.32 37.19
N PHE A 150 16.64 19.58 37.61
CA PHE A 150 17.10 19.38 38.99
C PHE A 150 16.78 20.60 39.86
N PRO A 151 16.54 20.42 41.18
CA PRO A 151 16.37 21.53 42.09
C PRO A 151 17.64 22.37 42.16
N SER A 152 17.52 23.68 41.94
CA SER A 152 18.64 24.61 41.93
C SER A 152 18.58 25.61 43.10
N THR A 153 19.72 26.27 43.36
CA THR A 153 19.83 27.42 44.28
C THR A 153 19.49 28.72 43.54
N ALA A 154 19.24 29.81 44.28
CA ALA A 154 19.06 31.14 43.69
C ALA A 154 20.26 31.63 42.86
N ARG A 155 21.42 30.99 42.99
CA ARG A 155 22.65 31.29 42.22
C ARG A 155 22.82 30.37 40.99
N GLY A 156 21.85 29.51 40.70
CA GLY A 156 21.86 28.59 39.56
C GLY A 156 22.62 27.27 39.78
N ALA A 157 23.27 27.07 40.93
CA ALA A 157 23.92 25.80 41.25
C ALA A 157 22.89 24.71 41.59
N VAL A 158 23.07 23.51 41.06
CA VAL A 158 22.21 22.34 41.34
C VAL A 158 22.42 21.90 42.79
N LYS A 159 21.32 21.65 43.52
CA LYS A 159 21.34 21.20 44.92
C LYS A 159 21.47 19.69 45.04
N ASP A 160 20.78 18.96 44.17
CA ASP A 160 20.66 17.52 44.21
C ASP A 160 20.39 17.00 42.79
N TYR A 161 21.23 16.11 42.27
CA TYR A 161 21.07 15.48 40.95
C TYR A 161 20.19 14.24 40.96
N THR A 162 19.72 13.81 42.13
CA THR A 162 18.83 12.65 42.29
C THR A 162 17.37 13.06 42.48
N ALA A 163 17.14 14.32 42.85
CA ALA A 163 15.82 14.90 42.99
C ALA A 163 15.40 15.66 41.74
N VAL A 164 14.09 15.71 41.51
CA VAL A 164 13.46 16.54 40.47
C VAL A 164 13.01 17.86 41.11
N ASN A 165 13.08 18.96 40.37
CA ASN A 165 12.57 20.25 40.82
C ASN A 165 11.05 20.14 41.08
N PRO A 166 10.58 20.36 42.33
CA PRO A 166 9.16 20.20 42.67
C PRO A 166 8.21 21.11 41.88
N ALA A 167 8.72 22.21 41.32
CA ALA A 167 7.94 23.10 40.46
C ALA A 167 7.61 22.49 39.09
N LEU A 168 8.40 21.51 38.63
CA LEU A 168 8.20 20.84 37.33
C LEU A 168 7.44 19.52 37.47
N GLY A 169 7.34 18.99 38.69
CA GLY A 169 6.69 17.73 39.02
C GLY A 169 7.54 16.84 39.92
N SER A 170 7.31 15.55 39.80
CA SER A 170 7.89 14.50 40.64
C SER A 170 8.76 13.52 39.84
N VAL A 171 9.50 12.66 40.53
CA VAL A 171 10.27 11.58 39.89
C VAL A 171 9.34 10.63 39.11
N SER A 172 8.12 10.38 39.61
CA SER A 172 7.14 9.56 38.90
C SER A 172 6.67 10.17 37.58
N ASP A 173 6.63 11.50 37.47
CA ASP A 173 6.27 12.17 36.22
C ASP A 173 7.39 12.01 35.17
N VAL A 174 8.64 12.01 35.61
CA VAL A 174 9.79 11.69 34.76
C VAL A 174 9.75 10.24 34.31
N GLU A 175 9.40 9.29 35.18
CA GLU A 175 9.22 7.89 34.80
C GLU A 175 8.10 7.71 33.76
N ALA A 176 6.98 8.42 33.91
CA ALA A 176 5.90 8.43 32.93
C ALA A 176 6.36 8.98 31.57
N LEU A 177 7.15 10.07 31.57
CA LEU A 177 7.77 10.63 30.37
C LEU A 177 8.72 9.63 29.69
N LEU A 178 9.57 8.95 30.46
CA LEU A 178 10.51 7.96 29.94
C LEU A 178 9.80 6.74 29.33
N ASN A 179 8.69 6.30 29.92
CA ASN A 179 7.88 5.22 29.35
C ASN A 179 7.21 5.65 28.04
N ALA A 180 6.58 6.82 28.01
CA ALA A 180 5.92 7.32 26.81
C ALA A 180 6.92 7.60 25.66
N THR A 181 8.08 8.17 25.97
CA THR A 181 9.14 8.39 24.98
C THR A 181 9.66 7.07 24.40
N LYS A 182 9.82 6.04 25.24
CA LYS A 182 10.21 4.70 24.78
C LYS A 182 9.18 4.08 23.83
N ASP A 183 7.89 4.22 24.12
CA ASP A 183 6.81 3.74 23.25
C ASP A 183 6.79 4.47 21.89
N LEU A 184 7.30 5.71 21.86
CA LEU A 184 7.38 6.54 20.66
C LEU A 184 8.70 6.42 19.88
N ASP A 185 9.64 5.55 20.30
CA ASP A 185 11.00 5.43 19.75
C ASP A 185 11.81 6.75 19.86
N LEU A 186 11.58 7.48 20.97
CA LEU A 186 12.31 8.71 21.32
C LEU A 186 13.41 8.39 22.35
N HIS A 187 14.52 9.10 22.23
CA HIS A 187 15.65 9.05 23.16
C HIS A 187 15.64 10.29 24.03
N VAL A 188 15.87 10.12 25.33
CA VAL A 188 15.98 11.23 26.28
C VAL A 188 17.43 11.32 26.77
N VAL A 189 17.99 12.52 26.69
CA VAL A 189 19.31 12.88 27.18
C VAL A 189 19.13 13.96 28.24
N LEU A 190 19.92 13.87 29.29
CA LEU A 190 19.86 14.80 30.41
C LEU A 190 21.11 15.67 30.44
N GLU A 191 20.92 16.98 30.51
CA GLU A 191 22.02 17.92 30.75
C GLU A 191 22.44 17.85 32.22
N ILE A 192 23.72 17.56 32.46
CA ILE A 192 24.32 17.57 33.80
C ILE A 192 25.41 18.64 33.81
N ASN A 193 25.20 19.68 34.61
CA ASN A 193 26.17 20.75 34.84
C ASN A 193 26.84 20.50 36.21
N PRO A 194 28.13 20.06 36.25
CA PRO A 194 28.85 19.75 37.47
C PRO A 194 29.23 20.99 38.31
#